data_AF-A0A4Q8ALY3-F1
#
_entry.id   AF-A0A4Q8ALY3-F1
#
_cell.length_a   1.000
_cell.length_b   1.000
_cell.length_c   1.000
_cell.angle_alpha   90.00
_cell.angle_beta   90.00
_cell.angle_gamma   90.00
#
_symmetry.space_group_name_H-M   'P 1'
#
loop_
_entity.id
_entity.type
_entity.pdbx_description
1 polymer ?
#
loop_
_entity_poly.entity_id
_entity_poly.type
_entity_poly.pdbx_seq_one_letter_code
_entity_poly.pdbx_strand_id
1 'polypeptide(L)'
;MIKLPKDKYGNEGWVVKARQIHWCEARNYGCTKQIKPGEQYYRAVCWPGHDANGGSVPWILKICRGCLNEEMQAAFDAALPKPNPAEEATA
;
A
#
# COMPACT_ATOMS: atom_id res chain seq x y z
N MET A 1 -2.55 -11.31 2.27
CA MET A 1 -1.96 -10.02 2.65
C MET A 1 -0.59 -10.30 3.23
N ILE A 2 0.40 -9.46 2.95
CA ILE A 2 1.78 -9.69 3.38
C ILE A 2 2.22 -8.50 4.22
N LYS A 3 2.64 -8.74 5.47
CA LYS A 3 3.03 -7.67 6.40
C LYS A 3 4.36 -7.07 5.94
N LEU A 4 4.44 -5.74 5.94
CA LEU A 4 5.66 -5.00 5.69
C LEU A 4 6.30 -4.57 7.02
N PRO A 5 7.60 -4.22 7.03
CA PRO A 5 8.21 -3.50 8.15
C PRO A 5 7.41 -2.24 8.52
N LYS A 6 7.53 -1.79 9.77
CA LYS A 6 6.95 -0.50 10.17
C LYS A 6 7.57 0.60 9.33
N ASP A 7 6.74 1.49 8.78
CA ASP A 7 7.26 2.64 8.05
C ASP A 7 7.86 3.68 9.01
N LYS A 8 8.59 4.65 8.46
CA LYS A 8 9.24 5.73 9.22
C LYS A 8 8.27 6.60 10.04
N TYR A 9 6.97 6.50 9.80
CA TYR A 9 5.93 7.21 10.53
C TYR A 9 5.33 6.35 11.66
N GLY A 10 5.83 5.13 11.84
CA GLY A 10 5.38 4.19 12.86
C GLY A 10 4.13 3.40 12.47
N ASN A 11 3.66 3.49 11.22
CA ASN A 11 2.47 2.76 10.80
C ASN A 11 2.76 1.27 10.63
N GLU A 12 1.76 0.44 10.95
CA GLU A 12 1.78 -0.98 10.63
C GLU A 12 1.05 -1.23 9.32
N GLY A 13 1.76 -1.78 8.34
CA GLY A 13 1.27 -1.89 6.97
C GLY A 13 1.39 -3.28 6.34
N TRP A 14 0.60 -3.48 5.29
CA TRP A 14 0.55 -4.70 4.49
C TRP A 14 0.43 -4.39 3.01
N VAL A 15 0.98 -5.28 2.18
CA VAL A 15 0.60 -5.39 0.77
C VAL A 15 -0.70 -6.18 0.67
N VAL A 16 -1.69 -5.59 0.01
CA VAL A 16 -3.04 -6.14 -0.13
C VAL A 16 -3.45 -6.09 -1.59
N LYS A 17 -4.03 -7.19 -2.10
CA LYS A 17 -4.70 -7.21 -3.41
C LYS A 17 -6.08 -6.57 -3.27
N ALA A 18 -6.35 -5.54 -4.06
CA ALA A 18 -7.63 -4.85 -4.07
C ALA A 18 -8.74 -5.76 -4.60
N ARG A 19 -9.87 -5.80 -3.88
CA ARG A 19 -11.09 -6.51 -4.28
C ARG A 19 -12.17 -5.58 -4.83
N GLN A 20 -11.99 -4.27 -4.66
CA GLN A 20 -12.87 -3.20 -5.10
C GLN A 20 -12.01 -1.98 -5.43
N ILE A 21 -12.60 -0.99 -6.11
CA ILE A 21 -11.89 0.25 -6.42
C ILE A 21 -11.59 1.02 -5.13
N HIS A 22 -10.35 1.48 -4.98
CA HIS A 22 -9.93 2.38 -3.91
C HIS A 22 -9.29 3.64 -4.48
N TRP A 23 -9.50 4.78 -3.83
CA TRP A 23 -8.71 5.96 -4.10
C TRP A 23 -7.41 5.91 -3.33
N CYS A 24 -6.30 6.30 -3.96
CA CYS A 24 -5.05 6.54 -3.25
C CYS A 24 -5.24 7.72 -2.30
N GLU A 25 -4.92 7.56 -1.02
CA GLU A 25 -5.03 8.63 -0.01
C GLU A 25 -4.00 9.75 -0.25
N ALA A 26 -2.96 9.50 -1.06
CA ALA A 26 -2.07 10.55 -1.55
C ALA A 26 -2.76 11.53 -2.52
N ARG A 27 -4.06 11.38 -2.80
CA ARG A 27 -4.87 12.36 -3.54
C ARG A 27 -4.86 13.74 -2.92
N ASN A 28 -4.74 13.83 -1.60
CA ASN A 28 -4.60 15.11 -0.89
C ASN A 28 -3.27 15.82 -1.25
N TYR A 29 -2.34 15.11 -1.88
CA TYR A 29 -1.06 15.60 -2.37
C TYR A 29 -0.95 15.51 -3.92
N GLY A 30 -2.09 15.39 -4.63
CA GLY A 30 -2.16 15.45 -6.09
C GLY A 30 -2.20 14.09 -6.82
N CYS A 31 -2.19 12.96 -6.11
CA CYS A 31 -2.33 11.66 -6.76
C CYS A 31 -3.75 11.44 -7.30
N THR A 32 -3.90 11.17 -8.60
CA THR A 32 -5.20 10.85 -9.22
C THR A 32 -5.45 9.35 -9.40
N LYS A 33 -4.53 8.49 -8.93
CA LYS A 33 -4.63 7.03 -9.16
C LYS A 33 -5.79 6.42 -8.38
N GLN A 34 -6.67 5.75 -9.12
CA GLN A 34 -7.60 4.75 -8.61
C GLN A 34 -6.91 3.38 -8.62
N ILE A 35 -6.87 2.73 -7.46
CA ILE A 35 -6.40 1.35 -7.30
C ILE A 35 -7.55 0.43 -7.73
N LYS A 36 -7.36 -0.31 -8.82
CA LYS A 36 -8.38 -1.17 -9.43
C LYS A 36 -8.41 -2.56 -8.80
N PRO A 37 -9.54 -3.30 -8.89
CA PRO A 37 -9.57 -4.72 -8.52
C PRO A 37 -8.43 -5.50 -9.20
N GLY A 38 -7.74 -6.34 -8.44
CA GLY A 38 -6.59 -7.09 -8.91
C GLY A 38 -5.24 -6.42 -8.66
N GLU A 39 -5.17 -5.09 -8.60
CA GLU A 39 -3.93 -4.37 -8.27
C GLU A 39 -3.56 -4.56 -6.79
N GLN A 40 -2.27 -4.55 -6.49
CA GLN A 40 -1.76 -4.50 -5.14
C GLN A 40 -1.60 -3.05 -4.66
N TYR A 41 -1.85 -2.82 -3.37
CA TYR A 41 -1.68 -1.52 -2.74
C TYR A 41 -1.22 -1.67 -1.29
N TYR A 42 -0.62 -0.59 -0.77
CA TYR A 42 -0.20 -0.52 0.62
C TYR A 42 -1.39 -0.12 1.48
N ARG A 43 -1.73 -0.97 2.45
CA ARG A 43 -2.77 -0.71 3.45
C ARG A 43 -2.08 -0.60 4.80
N ALA A 44 -2.26 0.51 5.51
CA ALA A 44 -1.68 0.69 6.84
C ALA A 44 -2.71 1.17 7.86
N VAL A 45 -2.48 0.82 9.12
CA VAL A 45 -3.16 1.42 10.26
C VAL A 45 -2.35 2.63 10.71
N CYS A 46 -2.97 3.80 10.67
CA CYS A 46 -2.40 5.03 11.21
C CYS A 46 -2.90 5.23 12.63
N TRP A 47 -2.02 5.01 13.61
CA TRP A 47 -2.33 5.13 15.03
C TRP A 47 -2.32 6.60 15.50
N PRO A 48 -3.18 6.99 16.46
CA PRO A 48 -3.16 8.33 17.05
C PRO A 48 -1.79 8.71 17.61
N GLY A 49 -1.43 10.00 17.53
CA GLY A 49 -0.17 10.51 18.08
C GLY A 49 1.06 10.29 17.20
N HIS A 50 0.86 9.86 15.95
CA HIS A 50 1.90 9.73 14.93
C HIS A 50 1.71 10.78 13.83
N ASP A 51 2.78 11.10 13.09
CA ASP A 51 2.81 12.16 12.06
C ASP A 51 1.67 12.06 11.03
N ALA A 52 1.26 10.85 10.67
CA ALA A 52 0.19 10.62 9.69
C ALA A 52 -1.22 10.78 10.28
N ASN A 53 -1.39 10.68 11.60
CA ASN A 53 -2.70 10.74 12.26
C ASN A 53 -2.75 11.83 13.35
N GLY A 54 -3.23 13.01 12.95
CA GLY A 54 -3.54 14.11 13.88
C GLY A 54 -4.84 13.94 14.68
N GLY A 55 -5.55 12.82 14.53
CA GLY A 55 -6.79 12.52 15.25
C GLY A 55 -6.57 11.69 16.51
N SER A 56 -7.68 11.35 17.18
CA SER A 56 -7.70 10.56 18.42
C SER A 56 -8.06 9.08 18.22
N VAL A 57 -8.43 8.69 17.00
CA VAL A 57 -8.83 7.31 16.67
C VAL A 57 -7.99 6.75 15.52
N PRO A 58 -7.68 5.44 15.51
CA PRO A 58 -6.97 4.81 14.41
C PRO A 58 -7.81 4.84 13.12
N TRP A 59 -7.13 4.97 11.98
CA TRP A 59 -7.78 4.89 10.67
C TRP A 59 -6.91 4.13 9.66
N ILE A 60 -7.50 3.79 8.51
CA ILE A 60 -6.86 2.98 7.48
C ILE A 60 -6.39 3.83 6.31
N LEU A 61 -5.08 3.89 6.12
CA LEU A 61 -4.42 4.51 4.98
C LEU A 61 -4.32 3.52 3.81
N LYS A 62 -4.61 3.99 2.59
CA LYS A 62 -4.49 3.21 1.35
C LYS A 62 -3.63 3.98 0.35
N ILE A 63 -2.45 3.46 0.01
CA ILE A 63 -1.50 4.13 -0.88
C ILE A 63 -1.18 3.23 -2.07
N CYS A 64 -1.19 3.80 -3.28
CA CYS A 64 -0.74 3.10 -4.47
C CYS A 64 0.80 2.99 -4.46
N ARG A 65 1.36 1.95 -5.11
CA ARG A 65 2.81 1.71 -5.14
C ARG A 65 3.62 2.96 -5.52
N GLY A 66 3.16 3.72 -6.52
CA GLY A 66 3.88 4.92 -7.00
C GLY A 66 3.93 6.10 -6.03
N CYS A 67 3.13 6.09 -4.96
CA CYS A 67 3.17 7.13 -3.92
C CYS A 67 3.90 6.69 -2.65
N LEU A 68 4.46 5.48 -2.62
CA LEU A 68 5.38 5.07 -1.56
C LEU A 68 6.75 5.72 -1.79
N ASN A 69 7.52 5.91 -0.71
CA ASN A 69 8.93 6.25 -0.83
C ASN A 69 9.76 5.04 -1.31
N GLU A 70 11.01 5.24 -1.69
CA GLU A 70 11.87 4.21 -2.28
C GLU A 70 12.02 2.96 -1.40
N GLU A 71 12.25 3.14 -0.10
CA GLU A 71 12.38 2.04 0.87
C GLU A 71 11.11 1.18 0.93
N MET A 72 9.95 1.83 1.02
CA MET A 72 8.67 1.14 1.08
C MET A 72 8.27 0.55 -0.28
N GLN A 73 8.68 1.15 -1.39
CA GLN A 73 8.52 0.54 -2.72
C GLN A 73 9.31 -0.76 -2.82
N ALA A 74 10.57 -0.77 -2.37
CA ALA A 74 11.38 -1.98 -2.38
C ALA A 74 10.77 -3.10 -1.50
N ALA A 75 10.34 -2.77 -0.29
CA ALA A 75 9.66 -3.72 0.60
C ALA A 75 8.33 -4.22 0.00
N PHE A 76 7.58 -3.33 -0.64
CA PHE A 76 6.33 -3.65 -1.33
C PHE A 76 6.57 -4.63 -2.49
N ASP A 77 7.52 -4.33 -3.37
CA ASP A 77 7.82 -5.13 -4.55
C ASP A 77 8.40 -6.50 -4.16
N ALA A 78 9.26 -6.55 -3.14
CA ALA A 78 9.78 -7.82 -2.58
C ALA A 78 8.67 -8.70 -1.97
N ALA A 79 7.60 -8.09 -1.49
CA ALA A 79 6.44 -8.78 -0.97
C ALA A 79 5.45 -9.22 -2.06
N LEU A 80 5.58 -8.79 -3.31
CA LEU A 80 4.70 -9.26 -4.37
C LEU A 80 4.97 -10.75 -4.65
N PRO A 81 3.92 -11.57 -4.88
CA PRO A 81 4.11 -12.93 -5.32
C PRO A 81 4.91 -12.90 -6.63
N LYS A 82 6.00 -13.68 -6.69
CA LYS A 82 6.77 -13.84 -7.93
C LYS A 82 5.85 -14.43 -9.00
N PRO A 83 5.92 -13.96 -10.26
CA PRO A 83 5.19 -14.59 -11.35
C PRO A 83 5.51 -16.08 -11.37
N ASN A 84 4.48 -16.91 -11.49
CA ASN A 84 4.67 -18.34 -11.64
C ASN A 84 5.23 -18.57 -13.05
N PRO A 85 6.38 -19.25 -13.23
CA PRO A 85 6.98 -19.46 -14.56
C PRO A 85 6.03 -20.11 -15.58
N ALA A 86 5.00 -20.80 -15.11
CA ALA A 86 3.97 -21.41 -15.95
C ALA A 86 3.00 -20.40 -16.61
N GLU A 87 2.84 -19.19 -16.08
CA GLU A 87 1.96 -18.15 -16.66
C GLU A 87 2.65 -17.31 -17.76
N GLU A 88 3.99 -17.27 -17.77
CA GLU A 88 4.76 -16.56 -18.81
C GLU A 88 4.90 -17.35 -20.13
N ALA A 89 4.68 -18.67 -20.10
CA ALA A 89 4.82 -19.53 -21.28
C ALA A 89 3.61 -19.48 -22.25
N THR A 90 2.57 -18.71 -21.94
CA THR A 90 1.32 -18.63 -22.72
C THR A 90 0.96 -17.22 -23.19
N ALA A 91 1.86 -16.25 -23.07
CA ALA A 91 1.66 -14.86 -23.53
C ALA A 91 2.26 -14.60 -24.92
#